data_AF-A0A3F2RW62-F1
#
_entry.id   AF-A0A3F2RW62-F1
#
_cell.length_a   1.000
_cell.length_b   1.000
_cell.length_c   1.000
_cell.angle_alpha   90.00
_cell.angle_beta   90.00
_cell.angle_gamma   90.00
#
_symmetry.space_group_name_H-M   'P 1'
#
loop_
_entity.id
_entity.type
_entity.pdbx_description
1 polymer ?
#
loop_
_entity_poly.entity_id
_entity_poly.type
_entity_poly.pdbx_seq_one_letter_code
_entity_poly.pdbx_strand_id
1 'polypeptide(L)'
;MTDVAKAPAALVEAATPVTKEKPKAPPHYEDEAGMFKTVCRMFMQKKKFGEECRRNHFVTVPDPKAKEEAAVPSGDEADKKPLTKVKKERKPRAAEKKEQQEKKPKAEKQDADGDKKSKKKKKHERNRATKKNTENFEPMTEPVDLRVTYDLGSKDDKFSTPLTSRDVVLVPNLFSDFKKGELYTKLMGELDNCGIPREQLLKMWHGNNKIDGTHFIVDDHSSWKAKCPTFDLILDRVKDFFSLSIKATRFNWYKDTSQWKPFHFDAAAVKPHIAAIQNFTVGISFGATRDAAFEHAETKSVVSMPQPDGCVYAFSRDTNVIWRHGILQDVPVRQEGRISVIAWGWVEGMEDIGSSPVVEAP
;
A
#
# COMPACT_ATOMS: atom_id res chain seq x y z
N MET A 1 -22.12 76.96 -30.36
CA MET A 1 -22.90 76.21 -31.36
C MET A 1 -22.37 76.62 -32.72
N THR A 2 -21.84 75.65 -33.49
CA THR A 2 -21.62 75.62 -34.96
C THR A 2 -20.79 76.80 -35.56
N ASP A 3 -19.74 76.63 -36.37
CA ASP A 3 -19.58 75.77 -37.55
C ASP A 3 -18.07 75.68 -37.92
N VAL A 4 -17.57 74.47 -38.18
CA VAL A 4 -17.21 73.90 -39.50
C VAL A 4 -15.79 74.25 -39.96
N ALA A 5 -14.97 73.20 -39.89
CA ALA A 5 -13.62 73.11 -40.39
C ALA A 5 -13.57 73.10 -41.93
N LYS A 6 -12.56 73.79 -42.46
CA LYS A 6 -12.22 73.89 -43.88
C LYS A 6 -11.03 72.96 -44.15
N ALA A 7 -11.21 71.96 -45.00
CA ALA A 7 -10.11 71.16 -45.56
C ALA A 7 -9.26 72.01 -46.52
N PRO A 8 -7.97 71.67 -46.69
CA PRO A 8 -7.56 71.36 -48.05
C PRO A 8 -6.54 70.21 -48.20
N ALA A 9 -6.72 69.55 -49.35
CA ALA A 9 -5.72 69.09 -50.31
C ALA A 9 -4.64 68.07 -49.90
N ALA A 10 -4.72 66.95 -50.61
CA ALA A 10 -3.77 65.87 -50.67
C ALA A 10 -2.44 66.28 -51.30
N LEU A 11 -1.35 65.76 -50.72
CA LEU A 11 -0.09 65.49 -51.40
C LEU A 11 0.12 63.98 -51.37
N VAL A 12 0.25 63.41 -52.56
CA VAL A 12 0.60 62.02 -52.81
C VAL A 12 2.09 62.03 -53.15
N GLU A 13 2.93 61.33 -52.39
CA GLU A 13 4.24 60.91 -52.92
C GLU A 13 4.81 59.66 -52.23
N ALA A 14 5.35 58.80 -53.09
CA ALA A 14 6.25 57.66 -52.89
C ALA A 14 5.76 56.44 -52.09
N ALA A 15 5.24 55.45 -52.83
CA ALA A 15 5.09 54.07 -52.38
C ALA A 15 6.45 53.40 -52.18
N THR A 16 6.78 53.06 -50.93
CA THR A 16 7.76 52.03 -50.60
C THR A 16 7.14 50.63 -50.73
N PRO A 17 7.86 49.61 -51.24
CA PRO A 17 7.31 48.29 -51.41
C PRO A 17 7.00 47.66 -50.06
N VAL A 18 5.73 47.34 -49.81
CA VAL A 18 5.31 46.46 -48.72
C VAL A 18 5.84 45.07 -49.04
N THR A 19 6.95 44.70 -48.41
CA THR A 19 7.29 43.29 -48.24
C THR A 19 6.16 42.64 -47.46
N LYS A 20 5.37 41.80 -48.13
CA LYS A 20 4.49 40.83 -47.46
C LYS A 20 5.37 39.97 -46.56
N GLU A 21 5.44 40.28 -45.28
CA GLU A 21 5.91 39.31 -44.31
C GLU A 21 4.95 38.12 -44.38
N LYS A 22 5.43 37.00 -44.91
CA LYS A 22 4.79 35.71 -44.69
C LYS A 22 4.68 35.51 -43.18
N PRO A 23 3.55 35.03 -42.65
CA PRO A 23 3.48 34.66 -41.24
C PRO A 23 4.64 33.70 -40.95
N LYS A 24 5.50 34.07 -39.99
CA LYS A 24 6.55 33.17 -39.50
C LYS A 24 5.85 31.91 -39.02
N ALA A 25 6.19 30.78 -39.63
CA ALA A 25 5.79 29.48 -39.13
C ALA A 25 6.20 29.38 -37.65
N PRO A 26 5.32 28.88 -36.76
CA PRO A 26 5.67 28.71 -35.37
C PRO A 26 6.91 27.81 -35.27
N PRO A 27 7.83 28.10 -34.32
CA PRO A 27 8.98 27.24 -34.12
C PRO A 27 8.43 25.85 -33.76
N HIS A 28 8.79 24.88 -34.59
CA HIS A 28 8.40 23.49 -34.51
C HIS A 28 8.48 22.95 -33.07
N TYR A 29 7.45 22.19 -32.67
CA TYR A 29 7.16 21.56 -31.37
C TYR A 29 6.29 22.37 -30.38
N GLU A 30 5.01 22.44 -30.69
CA GLU A 30 3.96 22.33 -29.66
C GLU A 30 3.27 20.99 -29.87
N ASP A 31 3.35 20.11 -28.87
CA ASP A 31 2.57 18.88 -28.80
C ASP A 31 1.24 19.18 -28.09
N GLU A 32 0.12 18.66 -28.59
CA GLU A 32 -1.21 18.85 -27.99
C GLU A 32 -1.32 18.30 -26.54
N ALA A 33 -0.29 17.59 -26.05
CA ALA A 33 -0.19 17.03 -24.71
C ALA A 33 0.69 17.84 -23.73
N GLY A 34 1.35 18.91 -24.15
CA GLY A 34 2.12 19.80 -23.26
C GLY A 34 3.33 19.15 -22.57
N MET A 35 3.91 18.08 -23.13
CA MET A 35 4.99 17.33 -22.47
C MET A 35 6.33 18.09 -22.46
N PHE A 36 6.51 19.08 -23.34
CA PHE A 36 7.76 19.86 -23.44
C PHE A 36 7.90 21.01 -22.43
N LYS A 37 6.92 21.26 -21.55
CA LYS A 37 7.06 22.28 -20.49
C LYS A 37 8.05 21.91 -19.38
N THR A 38 8.57 20.67 -19.38
CA THR A 38 9.37 20.15 -18.26
C THR A 38 10.88 20.10 -18.54
N VAL A 39 11.33 20.28 -19.79
CA VAL A 39 12.76 20.12 -20.15
C VAL A 39 13.49 21.47 -20.14
N CYS A 40 14.65 21.50 -19.49
CA CYS A 40 15.48 22.69 -19.38
C CYS A 40 16.04 23.14 -20.75
N ARG A 41 15.56 24.26 -21.29
CA ARG A 41 16.01 24.82 -22.58
C ARG A 41 17.51 25.16 -22.60
N MET A 42 18.07 25.64 -21.49
CA MET A 42 19.50 25.93 -21.37
C MET A 42 20.36 24.67 -21.47
N PHE A 43 19.90 23.57 -20.89
CA PHE A 43 20.60 22.29 -20.94
C PHE A 43 20.68 21.76 -22.38
N MET A 44 19.57 21.78 -23.11
CA MET A 44 19.52 21.32 -24.51
C MET A 44 20.45 22.09 -25.43
N GLN A 45 20.67 23.38 -25.15
CA GLN A 45 21.54 24.23 -25.98
C GLN A 45 23.02 24.17 -25.59
N LYS A 46 23.33 24.08 -24.28
CA LYS A 46 24.72 24.24 -23.79
C LYS A 46 25.35 22.96 -23.26
N LYS A 47 24.59 21.87 -23.11
CA LYS A 47 25.04 20.56 -22.56
C LYS A 47 25.84 20.66 -21.25
N LYS A 48 25.56 21.67 -20.43
CA LYS A 48 26.22 21.90 -19.13
C LYS A 48 25.18 21.98 -18.03
N PHE A 49 25.43 21.29 -16.92
CA PHE A 49 24.64 21.34 -15.69
C PHE A 49 25.15 22.48 -14.80
N GLY A 50 24.24 23.27 -14.24
CA GLY A 50 24.53 24.15 -13.11
C GLY A 50 23.87 23.58 -11.85
N GLU A 51 24.54 23.68 -10.70
CA GLU A 51 24.12 23.05 -9.43
C GLU A 51 22.76 23.55 -8.90
N GLU A 52 22.24 24.65 -9.44
CA GLU A 52 20.98 25.28 -8.98
C GLU A 52 19.75 24.99 -9.87
N CYS A 53 19.86 24.16 -10.93
CA CYS A 53 18.77 24.00 -11.88
C CYS A 53 17.73 22.94 -11.46
N ARG A 54 16.51 23.38 -11.09
CA ARG A 54 15.39 22.52 -10.65
C ARG A 54 14.48 22.00 -11.79
N ARG A 55 14.95 21.93 -13.04
CA ARG A 55 14.16 21.45 -14.20
C ARG A 55 14.62 20.06 -14.66
N ASN A 56 13.78 19.35 -15.43
CA ASN A 56 14.08 17.99 -15.88
C ASN A 56 15.13 17.99 -17.01
N HIS A 57 16.09 17.05 -16.95
CA HIS A 57 17.27 17.00 -17.83
C HIS A 57 17.41 15.69 -18.63
N PHE A 58 16.46 14.76 -18.50
CA PHE A 58 16.48 13.50 -19.22
C PHE A 58 15.36 13.45 -20.26
N VAL A 59 15.70 13.08 -21.48
CA VAL A 59 14.74 12.72 -22.52
C VAL A 59 14.35 11.26 -22.28
N THR A 60 13.12 11.01 -21.84
CA THR A 60 12.54 9.66 -21.88
C THR A 60 12.43 9.26 -23.35
N VAL A 61 13.28 8.35 -23.81
CA VAL A 61 13.14 7.72 -25.12
C VAL A 61 12.07 6.62 -24.97
N PRO A 62 10.96 6.65 -25.73
CA PRO A 62 9.98 5.58 -25.71
C PRO A 62 10.56 4.27 -26.28
N ASP A 63 10.21 3.15 -25.66
CA ASP A 63 10.55 1.80 -26.11
C ASP A 63 9.87 1.51 -27.47
N PRO A 64 10.61 1.16 -28.53
CA PRO A 64 10.07 0.92 -29.87
C PRO A 64 9.20 -0.36 -29.99
N LYS A 65 8.92 -1.10 -28.90
CA LYS A 65 8.07 -2.31 -28.93
C LYS A 65 6.68 -2.19 -28.29
N ALA A 66 6.29 -1.02 -27.78
CA ALA A 66 4.92 -0.82 -27.33
C ALA A 66 4.01 -0.54 -28.54
N LYS A 67 3.34 -1.58 -29.06
CA LYS A 67 2.24 -1.40 -30.01
C LYS A 67 1.08 -0.67 -29.33
N GLU A 68 0.64 0.41 -29.97
CA GLU A 68 -0.61 1.11 -29.71
C GLU A 68 -1.80 0.17 -29.87
N GLU A 69 -2.71 0.16 -28.91
CA GLU A 69 -4.13 -0.12 -29.19
C GLU A 69 -4.95 1.12 -28.77
N ALA A 70 -5.46 1.77 -29.81
CA ALA A 70 -6.35 2.92 -29.74
C ALA A 70 -7.77 2.49 -29.33
N ALA A 71 -8.43 3.39 -28.60
CA ALA A 71 -9.81 3.29 -28.14
C ALA A 71 -10.83 3.52 -29.26
N VAL A 72 -11.93 2.74 -29.33
CA VAL A 72 -13.30 3.18 -29.74
C VAL A 72 -14.37 2.12 -29.30
N PRO A 73 -15.72 2.34 -29.39
CA PRO A 73 -16.60 2.76 -28.30
C PRO A 73 -17.79 1.79 -28.00
N SER A 74 -18.70 2.25 -27.14
CA SER A 74 -20.00 1.70 -26.72
C SER A 74 -20.94 1.20 -27.83
N GLY A 75 -21.72 0.15 -27.53
CA GLY A 75 -22.94 -0.22 -28.26
C GLY A 75 -23.81 -1.23 -27.50
N ASP A 76 -25.01 -0.80 -27.13
CA ASP A 76 -26.15 -1.65 -26.74
C ASP A 76 -26.69 -2.42 -27.96
N GLU A 77 -27.02 -3.70 -27.81
CA GLU A 77 -28.26 -4.26 -28.37
C GLU A 77 -28.66 -5.56 -27.67
N ALA A 78 -29.97 -5.72 -27.49
CA ALA A 78 -30.63 -6.83 -26.84
C ALA A 78 -31.34 -7.71 -27.88
N ASP A 79 -31.33 -9.05 -27.72
CA ASP A 79 -32.57 -9.83 -27.87
C ASP A 79 -32.56 -11.24 -27.22
N LYS A 80 -33.62 -11.45 -26.41
CA LYS A 80 -34.43 -12.66 -26.03
C LYS A 80 -33.79 -14.07 -25.97
N LYS A 81 -33.61 -14.68 -24.77
CA LYS A 81 -34.53 -15.57 -23.95
C LYS A 81 -34.60 -17.06 -24.40
N PRO A 82 -35.02 -18.02 -23.53
CA PRO A 82 -34.91 -18.15 -22.07
C PRO A 82 -34.52 -19.58 -21.59
N LEU A 83 -34.16 -19.78 -20.31
CA LEU A 83 -34.69 -20.88 -19.49
C LEU A 83 -34.30 -20.76 -18.00
N THR A 84 -35.24 -21.23 -17.20
CA THR A 84 -35.47 -21.06 -15.78
C THR A 84 -34.63 -22.00 -14.90
N LYS A 85 -34.26 -21.57 -13.69
CA LYS A 85 -34.74 -22.17 -12.44
C LYS A 85 -34.23 -21.45 -11.18
N VAL A 86 -35.21 -21.19 -10.32
CA VAL A 86 -35.19 -20.52 -9.03
C VAL A 86 -34.40 -21.34 -7.99
N LYS A 87 -33.57 -20.67 -7.18
CA LYS A 87 -33.23 -21.14 -5.82
C LYS A 87 -33.29 -19.97 -4.84
N LYS A 88 -34.19 -20.16 -3.87
CA LYS A 88 -34.61 -19.21 -2.84
C LYS A 88 -33.74 -19.38 -1.60
N GLU A 89 -33.55 -18.24 -0.94
CA GLU A 89 -32.75 -17.95 0.25
C GLU A 89 -33.09 -18.82 1.46
N ARG A 90 -32.12 -18.94 2.37
CA ARG A 90 -32.39 -19.35 3.76
C ARG A 90 -31.41 -18.74 4.76
N LYS A 91 -31.96 -17.94 5.67
CA LYS A 91 -31.67 -17.78 7.11
C LYS A 91 -32.91 -17.05 7.71
N PRO A 92 -33.16 -16.97 9.04
CA PRO A 92 -32.27 -17.28 10.17
C PRO A 92 -32.94 -17.97 11.42
N ARG A 93 -32.10 -18.18 12.47
CA ARG A 93 -32.37 -18.23 13.94
C ARG A 93 -33.33 -19.30 14.49
N ALA A 94 -33.36 -19.73 15.76
CA ALA A 94 -32.55 -19.77 17.00
C ALA A 94 -33.59 -19.96 18.14
N ALA A 95 -33.22 -20.61 19.26
CA ALA A 95 -33.98 -20.75 20.53
C ALA A 95 -35.24 -21.67 20.45
N GLU A 96 -35.70 -22.43 21.44
CA GLU A 96 -35.41 -22.58 22.87
C GLU A 96 -36.09 -23.88 23.40
N LYS A 97 -35.91 -24.14 24.70
CA LYS A 97 -36.21 -25.33 25.53
C LYS A 97 -37.69 -25.75 25.70
N LYS A 98 -37.86 -27.02 26.10
CA LYS A 98 -38.73 -27.64 27.17
C LYS A 98 -39.52 -28.84 26.64
N GLU A 99 -39.32 -30.08 27.13
CA GLU A 99 -39.68 -30.71 28.42
C GLU A 99 -41.02 -31.49 28.33
N GLN A 100 -41.07 -32.64 29.02
CA GLN A 100 -42.22 -33.51 29.38
C GLN A 100 -42.60 -34.66 28.41
N GLN A 101 -42.39 -35.91 28.85
CA GLN A 101 -43.40 -36.87 29.42
C GLN A 101 -44.09 -37.66 28.29
N GLU A 102 -44.43 -38.96 28.34
CA GLU A 102 -44.56 -39.97 29.38
C GLU A 102 -44.75 -41.36 28.70
N LYS A 103 -44.33 -42.44 29.36
CA LYS A 103 -44.99 -43.78 29.57
C LYS A 103 -45.75 -44.43 28.38
N LYS A 104 -45.60 -45.71 28.01
CA LYS A 104 -45.59 -47.04 28.71
C LYS A 104 -45.78 -48.12 27.58
N PRO A 105 -45.94 -49.45 27.81
CA PRO A 105 -45.26 -50.42 28.69
C PRO A 105 -44.98 -51.81 28.02
N LYS A 106 -44.30 -52.70 28.78
CA LYS A 106 -44.40 -54.21 28.80
C LYS A 106 -43.85 -54.97 27.57
N ALA A 107 -43.24 -56.15 27.67
CA ALA A 107 -43.21 -57.17 28.71
C ALA A 107 -41.90 -58.01 28.63
N GLU A 108 -41.52 -58.59 29.77
CA GLU A 108 -40.52 -59.64 29.94
C GLU A 108 -41.05 -61.03 29.58
N LYS A 109 -40.08 -61.94 29.35
CA LYS A 109 -40.03 -63.43 29.52
C LYS A 109 -39.45 -64.07 28.25
N GLN A 110 -38.62 -65.12 28.28
CA GLN A 110 -37.98 -65.92 29.32
C GLN A 110 -36.92 -66.80 28.62
N ASP A 111 -35.97 -67.32 29.39
CA ASP A 111 -34.85 -68.18 28.98
C ASP A 111 -35.23 -69.59 28.50
N ALA A 112 -34.34 -70.16 27.66
CA ALA A 112 -33.88 -71.56 27.53
C ALA A 112 -33.44 -71.82 26.08
N ASP A 113 -32.52 -72.70 25.69
CA ASP A 113 -31.35 -73.39 26.24
C ASP A 113 -30.62 -73.97 24.98
N GLY A 114 -29.31 -74.25 25.08
CA GLY A 114 -28.58 -75.15 24.18
C GLY A 114 -28.10 -74.61 22.82
N ASP A 115 -26.79 -74.40 22.64
CA ASP A 115 -25.92 -75.38 21.94
C ASP A 115 -24.48 -74.83 21.72
N LYS A 116 -23.50 -75.71 21.93
CA LYS A 116 -22.07 -75.46 21.74
C LYS A 116 -21.73 -75.55 20.26
N LYS A 117 -21.16 -74.50 19.64
CA LYS A 117 -19.96 -74.64 18.78
C LYS A 117 -19.36 -73.32 18.29
N SER A 118 -18.04 -73.34 18.24
CA SER A 118 -17.14 -72.47 17.46
C SER A 118 -16.95 -71.02 17.92
N LYS A 119 -15.97 -70.88 18.83
CA LYS A 119 -15.10 -69.71 18.94
C LYS A 119 -14.63 -69.24 17.55
N LYS A 120 -15.16 -68.12 17.09
CA LYS A 120 -14.37 -67.12 16.36
C LYS A 120 -14.83 -65.75 16.84
N LYS A 121 -14.19 -65.27 17.91
CA LYS A 121 -14.13 -63.84 18.21
C LYS A 121 -13.59 -63.17 16.94
N LYS A 122 -14.45 -62.57 16.12
CA LYS A 122 -14.05 -61.49 15.23
C LYS A 122 -13.64 -60.35 16.14
N LYS A 123 -12.39 -60.43 16.63
CA LYS A 123 -11.70 -59.34 17.31
C LYS A 123 -11.82 -58.17 16.35
N HIS A 124 -12.43 -57.09 16.83
CA HIS A 124 -12.48 -55.81 16.16
C HIS A 124 -11.05 -55.42 15.74
N GLU A 125 -10.64 -55.74 14.50
CA GLU A 125 -9.57 -55.02 13.84
C GLU A 125 -10.18 -53.71 13.32
N ARG A 126 -10.50 -52.84 14.27
CA ARG A 126 -10.40 -51.40 14.03
C ARG A 126 -9.02 -50.98 14.52
N ASN A 127 -7.97 -51.50 13.88
CA ASN A 127 -6.71 -50.77 13.80
C ASN A 127 -6.98 -49.56 12.89
N ARG A 128 -7.68 -48.55 13.42
CA ARG A 128 -7.60 -47.22 12.85
C ARG A 128 -6.14 -46.83 13.02
N ALA A 129 -5.37 -46.90 11.94
CA ALA A 129 -4.03 -46.33 11.88
C ALA A 129 -4.14 -44.94 12.53
N THR A 130 -3.43 -44.75 13.63
CA THR A 130 -3.42 -43.47 14.34
C THR A 130 -2.92 -42.46 13.32
N LYS A 131 -3.81 -41.58 12.86
CA LYS A 131 -3.48 -40.57 11.85
C LYS A 131 -2.36 -39.72 12.45
N LYS A 132 -1.14 -39.89 11.95
CA LYS A 132 -0.01 -39.09 12.42
C LYS A 132 -0.29 -37.64 12.01
N ASN A 133 -0.06 -36.73 12.93
CA ASN A 133 -0.26 -35.28 12.75
C ASN A 133 0.98 -34.58 12.20
N THR A 134 2.06 -35.34 11.94
CA THR A 134 3.31 -34.86 11.36
C THR A 134 3.54 -35.57 10.04
N GLU A 135 3.69 -34.79 8.98
CA GLU A 135 3.82 -35.29 7.61
C GLU A 135 5.22 -35.08 7.04
N ASN A 136 5.99 -34.13 7.60
CA ASN A 136 7.35 -33.80 7.14
C ASN A 136 8.38 -34.32 8.16
N PHE A 137 9.14 -35.34 7.76
CA PHE A 137 10.23 -35.91 8.55
C PHE A 137 11.61 -35.41 8.11
N GLU A 138 11.68 -34.77 6.94
CA GLU A 138 12.86 -34.08 6.44
C GLU A 138 12.84 -32.62 6.91
N PRO A 139 13.95 -32.09 7.47
CA PRO A 139 14.04 -30.68 7.84
C PRO A 139 13.79 -29.76 6.63
N MET A 140 12.98 -28.72 6.82
CA MET A 140 12.84 -27.66 5.81
C MET A 140 14.12 -26.83 5.79
N THR A 141 14.84 -26.88 4.67
CA THR A 141 16.07 -26.11 4.43
C THR A 141 15.87 -24.95 3.45
N GLU A 142 14.75 -24.95 2.73
CA GLU A 142 14.42 -23.88 1.79
C GLU A 142 14.08 -22.57 2.52
N PRO A 143 14.40 -21.41 1.93
CA PRO A 143 13.95 -20.12 2.42
C PRO A 143 12.44 -20.04 2.66
N VAL A 144 12.03 -19.50 3.81
CA VAL A 144 10.62 -19.14 4.04
C VAL A 144 10.23 -17.92 3.22
N ASP A 145 8.97 -17.81 2.80
CA ASP A 145 8.49 -16.65 2.04
C ASP A 145 8.37 -15.38 2.88
N LEU A 146 8.20 -15.53 4.20
CA LEU A 146 8.12 -14.45 5.17
C LEU A 146 8.71 -14.90 6.51
N ARG A 147 9.70 -14.18 7.02
CA ARG A 147 10.20 -14.37 8.39
C ARG A 147 9.78 -13.17 9.24
N VAL A 148 8.94 -13.40 10.25
CA VAL A 148 8.61 -12.36 11.22
C VAL A 148 9.59 -12.45 12.38
N THR A 149 10.26 -11.35 12.68
CA THR A 149 11.19 -11.22 13.80
C THR A 149 10.88 -9.96 14.61
N TYR A 150 11.56 -9.78 15.73
CA TYR A 150 11.47 -8.57 16.54
C TYR A 150 12.82 -8.16 17.09
N ASP A 151 12.92 -6.90 17.50
CA ASP A 151 14.08 -6.37 18.23
C ASP A 151 13.58 -5.34 19.24
N LEU A 152 14.16 -5.36 20.44
CA LEU A 152 13.81 -4.45 21.53
C LEU A 152 14.87 -3.36 21.75
N GLY A 153 15.89 -3.33 20.90
CA GLY A 153 17.12 -2.57 21.09
C GLY A 153 18.19 -3.36 21.83
N SER A 154 19.44 -3.14 21.43
CA SER A 154 20.62 -3.49 22.22
C SER A 154 20.85 -2.50 23.36
N LYS A 155 21.91 -2.68 24.15
CA LYS A 155 22.27 -1.76 25.25
C LYS A 155 22.49 -0.30 24.81
N ASP A 156 22.79 -0.10 23.52
CA ASP A 156 23.04 1.22 22.93
C ASP A 156 21.82 1.75 22.15
N ASP A 157 20.63 1.19 22.38
CA ASP A 157 19.37 1.51 21.69
C ASP A 157 19.48 1.38 20.14
N LYS A 158 20.29 0.41 19.69
CA LYS A 158 20.45 0.09 18.27
C LYS A 158 19.85 -1.27 17.93
N PHE A 159 19.35 -1.38 16.71
CA PHE A 159 18.96 -2.63 16.09
C PHE A 159 20.15 -3.59 16.03
N SER A 160 19.91 -4.84 16.39
CA SER A 160 20.94 -5.85 16.62
C SER A 160 20.60 -7.22 16.03
N THR A 161 19.32 -7.47 15.73
CA THR A 161 18.87 -8.69 15.08
C THR A 161 19.45 -8.80 13.66
N PRO A 162 20.12 -9.91 13.30
CA PRO A 162 20.58 -10.15 11.94
C PRO A 162 19.42 -10.12 10.93
N LEU A 163 19.52 -9.22 9.96
CA LEU A 163 18.46 -8.94 9.01
C LEU A 163 18.64 -9.73 7.72
N THR A 164 17.55 -10.27 7.20
CA THR A 164 17.50 -10.92 5.88
C THR A 164 16.60 -10.15 4.91
N SER A 165 16.73 -10.43 3.61
CA SER A 165 15.91 -9.83 2.57
C SER A 165 14.41 -10.16 2.66
N ARG A 166 14.03 -11.18 3.45
CA ARG A 166 12.65 -11.66 3.63
C ARG A 166 12.03 -11.35 5.00
N ASP A 167 12.67 -10.48 5.77
CA ASP A 167 12.21 -10.14 7.11
C ASP A 167 11.07 -9.13 7.13
N VAL A 168 10.13 -9.38 8.03
CA VAL A 168 9.32 -8.35 8.67
C VAL A 168 9.78 -8.23 10.12
N VAL A 169 10.15 -7.03 10.52
CA VAL A 169 10.70 -6.73 11.84
C VAL A 169 9.66 -5.96 12.66
N LEU A 170 9.46 -6.37 13.91
CA LEU A 170 8.67 -5.65 14.90
C LEU A 170 9.59 -4.98 15.92
N VAL A 171 9.38 -3.69 16.19
CA VAL A 171 10.08 -2.97 17.26
C VAL A 171 9.03 -2.29 18.15
N PRO A 172 8.53 -3.00 19.18
CA PRO A 172 7.36 -2.59 19.93
C PRO A 172 7.61 -1.46 20.94
N ASN A 173 8.87 -1.19 21.28
CA ASN A 173 9.23 -0.32 22.41
C ASN A 173 10.04 0.93 22.02
N LEU A 174 10.29 1.20 20.74
CA LEU A 174 11.16 2.31 20.31
C LEU A 174 10.67 3.70 20.77
N PHE A 175 9.37 3.85 20.96
CA PHE A 175 8.73 5.07 21.44
C PHE A 175 7.98 4.87 22.76
N SER A 176 8.34 3.84 23.52
CA SER A 176 7.68 3.50 24.80
C SER A 176 8.00 4.46 25.95
N ASP A 177 9.00 5.31 25.78
CA ASP A 177 9.34 6.44 26.65
C ASP A 177 8.31 7.58 26.59
N PHE A 178 7.48 7.62 25.53
CA PHE A 178 6.39 8.57 25.41
C PHE A 178 5.09 8.04 26.03
N LYS A 179 4.28 8.95 26.58
CA LYS A 179 2.94 8.56 27.03
C LYS A 179 2.07 8.20 25.82
N LYS A 180 1.20 7.22 26.01
CA LYS A 180 0.24 6.81 24.96
C LYS A 180 -0.52 8.02 24.41
N GLY A 181 -0.48 8.20 23.09
CA GLY A 181 -1.14 9.27 22.35
C GLY A 181 -0.39 10.61 22.33
N GLU A 182 0.72 10.75 23.06
CA GLU A 182 1.46 12.02 23.14
C GLU A 182 2.01 12.45 21.78
N LEU A 183 2.70 11.55 21.08
CA LEU A 183 3.27 11.84 19.76
C LEU A 183 2.20 12.07 18.71
N TYR A 184 1.07 11.35 18.79
CA TYR A 184 -0.09 11.63 17.95
C TYR A 184 -0.59 13.06 18.14
N THR A 185 -0.83 13.49 19.38
CA THR A 185 -1.32 14.84 19.68
C THR A 185 -0.33 15.91 19.25
N LYS A 186 0.97 15.70 19.49
CA LYS A 186 2.02 16.63 19.05
C LYS A 186 2.06 16.79 17.54
N LEU A 187 2.11 15.68 16.79
CA LEU A 187 2.13 15.72 15.31
C LEU A 187 0.90 16.42 14.75
N MET A 188 -0.30 16.08 15.24
CA MET A 188 -1.53 16.73 14.77
C MET A 188 -1.56 18.22 15.11
N GLY A 189 -1.15 18.58 16.33
CA GLY A 189 -1.06 19.98 16.75
C GLY A 189 -0.05 20.77 15.93
N GLU A 190 1.10 20.20 15.61
CA GLU A 190 2.11 20.83 14.74
C GLU A 190 1.60 21.02 13.31
N LEU A 191 0.89 20.03 12.75
CA LEU A 191 0.24 20.17 11.43
C LEU A 191 -0.81 21.28 11.43
N ASP A 192 -1.64 21.36 12.48
CA ASP A 192 -2.67 22.41 12.61
C ASP A 192 -2.07 23.81 12.76
N ASN A 193 -0.85 23.92 13.30
CA ASN A 193 -0.15 25.18 13.52
C ASN A 193 0.98 25.45 12.51
N CYS A 194 1.09 24.66 11.43
CA CYS A 194 2.17 24.82 10.45
C CYS A 194 1.99 26.03 9.51
N GLY A 195 0.85 26.72 9.60
CA GLY A 195 0.52 27.90 8.79
C GLY A 195 -0.01 27.58 7.39
N ILE A 196 -0.30 26.31 7.10
CA ILE A 196 -0.89 25.86 5.83
C ILE A 196 -2.33 25.36 6.11
N PRO A 197 -3.36 25.87 5.42
CA PRO A 197 -4.72 25.38 5.57
C PRO A 197 -4.83 23.88 5.32
N ARG A 198 -5.68 23.21 6.10
CA ARG A 198 -5.75 21.75 6.13
C ARG A 198 -6.18 21.13 4.80
N GLU A 199 -7.00 21.85 4.03
CA GLU A 199 -7.47 21.46 2.69
C GLU A 199 -6.38 21.52 1.63
N GLN A 200 -5.35 22.34 1.84
CA GLN A 200 -4.18 22.43 0.97
C GLN A 200 -3.11 21.41 1.40
N LEU A 201 -3.04 21.17 2.71
CA LEU A 201 -2.04 20.32 3.32
C LEU A 201 -2.37 18.82 3.20
N LEU A 202 -3.63 18.44 3.41
CA LEU A 202 -4.07 17.05 3.39
C LEU A 202 -4.67 16.69 2.04
N LYS A 203 -4.13 15.63 1.43
CA LYS A 203 -4.62 15.08 0.16
C LYS A 203 -5.23 13.72 0.41
N MET A 204 -6.47 13.53 -0.02
CA MET A 204 -7.07 12.20 -0.03
C MET A 204 -6.34 11.32 -1.04
N TRP A 205 -5.99 10.10 -0.65
CA TRP A 205 -5.15 9.21 -1.44
C TRP A 205 -5.88 7.93 -1.87
N HIS A 206 -5.40 7.31 -2.97
CA HIS A 206 -6.02 6.14 -3.60
C HIS A 206 -7.48 6.32 -4.05
N GLY A 207 -7.88 7.57 -4.32
CA GLY A 207 -9.15 7.87 -4.97
C GLY A 207 -9.21 7.37 -6.40
N ASN A 208 -10.43 7.18 -6.90
CA ASN A 208 -10.74 6.87 -8.29
C ASN A 208 -12.14 7.42 -8.64
N ASN A 209 -12.70 7.02 -9.78
CA ASN A 209 -14.02 7.46 -10.21
C ASN A 209 -15.20 6.96 -9.34
N LYS A 210 -14.96 6.09 -8.35
CA LYS A 210 -15.97 5.50 -7.46
C LYS A 210 -15.82 5.91 -6.01
N ILE A 211 -14.60 6.23 -5.56
CA ILE A 211 -14.30 6.63 -4.19
C ILE A 211 -13.36 7.83 -4.18
N ASP A 212 -13.58 8.78 -3.28
CA ASP A 212 -12.72 9.96 -3.14
C ASP A 212 -11.30 9.58 -2.69
N GLY A 213 -11.20 8.48 -1.93
CA GLY A 213 -9.96 7.83 -1.52
C GLY A 213 -10.12 7.13 -0.19
N THR A 214 -9.01 6.59 0.33
CA THR A 214 -9.05 5.64 1.45
C THR A 214 -8.43 6.18 2.73
N HIS A 215 -7.56 7.17 2.64
CA HIS A 215 -6.88 7.83 3.76
C HIS A 215 -6.26 9.15 3.30
N PHE A 216 -5.83 10.00 4.24
CA PHE A 216 -5.13 11.24 3.93
C PHE A 216 -3.62 11.05 3.94
N ILE A 217 -2.94 11.79 3.07
CA ILE A 217 -1.50 12.05 3.18
C ILE A 217 -1.27 13.53 3.40
N VAL A 218 -0.16 13.87 4.05
CA VAL A 218 0.32 15.26 4.09
C VAL A 218 1.14 15.52 2.82
N ASP A 219 0.95 16.68 2.20
CA ASP A 219 1.63 17.04 0.96
C ASP A 219 3.14 17.21 1.14
N ASP A 220 3.91 16.20 0.71
CA ASP A 220 5.38 16.19 0.75
C ASP A 220 6.03 17.34 -0.05
N HIS A 221 5.28 18.00 -0.95
CA HIS A 221 5.79 19.15 -1.72
C HIS A 221 5.64 20.50 -0.99
N SER A 222 4.96 20.53 0.16
CA SER A 222 4.79 21.74 0.95
C SER A 222 5.86 21.88 2.05
N SER A 223 5.91 23.04 2.71
CA SER A 223 6.95 23.37 3.70
C SER A 223 6.64 22.92 5.13
N TRP A 224 5.59 22.11 5.35
CA TRP A 224 5.08 21.75 6.67
C TRP A 224 6.12 21.08 7.58
N LYS A 225 7.05 20.29 7.02
CA LYS A 225 8.09 19.57 7.79
C LYS A 225 8.93 20.52 8.64
N ALA A 226 9.26 21.70 8.11
CA ALA A 226 10.02 22.73 8.84
C ALA A 226 9.28 23.31 10.06
N LYS A 227 7.99 23.00 10.22
CA LYS A 227 7.13 23.39 11.34
C LYS A 227 6.63 22.21 12.15
N CYS A 228 7.15 21.01 11.89
CA CYS A 228 6.74 19.77 12.54
C CYS A 228 7.96 19.06 13.16
N PRO A 229 8.59 19.65 14.20
CA PRO A 229 9.81 19.10 14.81
C PRO A 229 9.61 17.70 15.42
N THR A 230 8.37 17.33 15.79
CA THR A 230 8.10 15.96 16.26
C THR A 230 8.30 14.95 15.12
N PHE A 231 8.05 15.33 13.86
CA PHE A 231 8.32 14.45 12.71
C PHE A 231 9.81 14.17 12.56
N ASP A 232 10.66 15.20 12.69
CA ASP A 232 12.12 15.04 12.62
C ASP A 232 12.63 14.18 13.78
N LEU A 233 12.14 14.40 15.01
CA LEU A 233 12.46 13.56 16.17
C LEU A 233 12.20 12.06 15.92
N ILE A 234 11.06 11.74 15.30
CA ILE A 234 10.70 10.36 14.99
C ILE A 234 11.64 9.78 13.94
N LEU A 235 11.95 10.55 12.88
CA LEU A 235 12.84 10.10 11.81
C LEU A 235 14.27 9.92 12.28
N ASP A 236 14.78 10.82 13.13
CA ASP A 236 16.13 10.72 13.70
C ASP A 236 16.25 9.48 14.57
N ARG A 237 15.26 9.20 15.43
CA ARG A 237 15.27 7.98 16.25
C ARG A 237 15.24 6.71 15.40
N VAL A 238 14.45 6.68 14.34
CA VAL A 238 14.37 5.53 13.41
C VAL A 238 15.68 5.36 12.63
N LYS A 239 16.25 6.48 12.16
CA LYS A 239 17.54 6.51 11.48
C LYS A 239 18.64 5.93 12.36
N ASP A 240 18.70 6.35 13.61
CA ASP A 240 19.75 5.92 14.54
C ASP A 240 19.56 4.46 14.95
N PHE A 241 18.31 4.06 15.27
CA PHE A 241 18.00 2.69 15.69
C PHE A 241 18.38 1.67 14.61
N PHE A 242 17.92 1.87 13.36
CA PHE A 242 18.17 0.94 12.26
C PHE A 242 19.48 1.20 11.51
N SER A 243 20.23 2.26 11.85
CA SER A 243 21.30 2.79 11.00
C SER A 243 20.82 3.04 9.56
N LEU A 244 19.59 3.54 9.41
CA LEU A 244 18.88 3.66 8.15
C LEU A 244 19.31 4.92 7.37
N SER A 245 19.80 4.75 6.15
CA SER A 245 19.97 5.86 5.22
C SER A 245 18.63 6.23 4.56
N ILE A 246 17.86 7.10 5.22
CA ILE A 246 16.54 7.55 4.76
C ILE A 246 16.66 8.28 3.40
N LYS A 247 15.89 7.83 2.41
CA LYS A 247 15.81 8.41 1.06
C LYS A 247 14.49 9.11 0.79
N ALA A 248 13.42 8.66 1.42
CA ALA A 248 12.09 9.25 1.29
C ALA A 248 11.27 9.00 2.55
N THR A 249 10.24 9.82 2.74
CA THR A 249 9.35 9.75 3.90
C THR A 249 7.91 10.00 3.49
N ARG A 250 6.94 9.50 4.25
CA ARG A 250 5.52 9.83 4.07
C ARG A 250 4.82 9.95 5.40
N PHE A 251 3.96 10.95 5.53
CA PHE A 251 2.99 11.04 6.61
C PHE A 251 1.61 10.64 6.09
N ASN A 252 1.04 9.58 6.65
CA ASN A 252 -0.33 9.15 6.36
C ASN A 252 -1.19 9.36 7.60
N TRP A 253 -2.38 9.92 7.43
CA TRP A 253 -3.35 10.11 8.49
C TRP A 253 -4.67 9.39 8.14
N TYR A 254 -5.12 8.58 9.09
CA TYR A 254 -6.40 7.91 9.09
C TYR A 254 -7.25 8.62 10.12
N LYS A 255 -8.32 9.29 9.69
CA LYS A 255 -9.16 10.11 10.58
C LYS A 255 -9.88 9.25 11.63
N ASP A 256 -10.30 8.06 11.22
CA ASP A 256 -10.94 7.06 12.07
C ASP A 256 -10.60 5.65 11.56
N THR A 257 -11.22 4.62 12.16
CA THR A 257 -10.92 3.23 11.78
C THR A 257 -11.72 2.70 10.58
N SER A 258 -12.54 3.54 9.93
CA SER A 258 -13.16 3.21 8.64
C SER A 258 -12.19 3.33 7.47
N GLN A 259 -11.15 4.15 7.62
CA GLN A 259 -10.13 4.37 6.61
C GLN A 259 -9.10 3.23 6.58
N TRP A 260 -8.55 2.96 5.39
CA TRP A 260 -7.65 1.84 5.14
C TRP A 260 -6.58 2.19 4.10
N LYS A 261 -5.55 1.37 3.99
CA LYS A 261 -4.59 1.43 2.88
C LYS A 261 -4.66 0.12 2.11
N PRO A 262 -4.99 0.13 0.81
CA PRO A 262 -5.13 -1.08 0.03
C PRO A 262 -3.80 -1.84 -0.04
N PHE A 263 -3.88 -3.15 -0.28
CA PHE A 263 -2.69 -3.96 -0.54
C PHE A 263 -1.96 -3.46 -1.79
N HIS A 264 -0.69 -3.11 -1.61
CA HIS A 264 0.17 -2.58 -2.66
C HIS A 264 1.62 -3.01 -2.43
N PHE A 265 2.44 -2.85 -3.45
CA PHE A 265 3.90 -2.87 -3.30
C PHE A 265 4.43 -1.45 -3.17
N ASP A 266 5.52 -1.25 -2.43
CA ASP A 266 6.24 0.01 -2.50
C ASP A 266 6.95 0.15 -3.85
N ALA A 267 7.24 1.39 -4.22
CA ALA A 267 7.86 1.73 -5.50
C ALA A 267 9.16 0.96 -5.77
N ALA A 268 9.94 0.62 -4.73
CA ALA A 268 11.17 -0.15 -4.85
C ALA A 268 10.97 -1.55 -5.47
N ALA A 269 9.80 -2.17 -5.31
CA ALA A 269 9.52 -3.46 -5.96
C ALA A 269 9.24 -3.36 -7.47
N VAL A 270 8.86 -2.17 -7.95
CA VAL A 270 8.40 -1.99 -9.34
C VAL A 270 9.27 -1.02 -10.15
N LYS A 271 10.12 -0.23 -9.51
CA LYS A 271 10.98 0.78 -10.16
C LYS A 271 12.46 0.50 -9.87
N PRO A 272 13.24 0.01 -10.86
CA PRO A 272 14.65 -0.36 -10.65
C PRO A 272 15.52 0.76 -10.07
N HIS A 273 15.32 2.01 -10.51
CA HIS A 273 16.09 3.15 -10.00
C HIS A 273 15.77 3.50 -8.53
N ILE A 274 14.58 3.12 -8.03
CA ILE A 274 14.23 3.25 -6.60
C ILE A 274 14.78 2.06 -5.83
N ALA A 275 14.67 0.84 -6.38
CA ALA A 275 15.26 -0.38 -5.80
C ALA A 275 16.76 -0.25 -5.54
N ALA A 276 17.47 0.47 -6.42
CA ALA A 276 18.90 0.73 -6.29
C ALA A 276 19.29 1.58 -5.07
N ILE A 277 18.33 2.26 -4.43
CA ILE A 277 18.60 3.17 -3.29
C ILE A 277 17.73 2.86 -2.06
N GLN A 278 16.78 1.94 -2.16
CA GLN A 278 15.87 1.55 -1.07
C GLN A 278 15.78 0.03 -0.99
N ASN A 279 16.24 -0.54 0.13
CA ASN A 279 16.09 -1.97 0.44
C ASN A 279 15.25 -2.23 1.69
N PHE A 280 14.80 -1.18 2.38
CA PHE A 280 14.11 -1.29 3.67
C PHE A 280 13.03 -0.23 3.82
N THR A 281 11.85 -0.66 4.27
CA THR A 281 10.71 0.21 4.60
C THR A 281 10.44 0.12 6.09
N VAL A 282 10.29 1.27 6.76
CA VAL A 282 9.92 1.37 8.17
C VAL A 282 8.61 2.14 8.30
N GLY A 283 7.62 1.53 8.96
CA GLY A 283 6.34 2.15 9.31
C GLY A 283 6.17 2.28 10.81
N ILE A 284 5.90 3.50 11.28
CA ILE A 284 5.71 3.85 12.69
C ILE A 284 4.27 4.26 12.89
N SER A 285 3.63 3.71 13.94
CA SER A 285 2.21 3.90 14.21
C SER A 285 1.96 4.75 15.45
N PHE A 286 1.09 5.74 15.34
CA PHE A 286 0.62 6.54 16.49
C PHE A 286 -0.90 6.65 16.49
N GLY A 287 -1.52 6.70 17.65
CA GLY A 287 -2.97 6.76 17.84
C GLY A 287 -3.62 5.37 17.92
N ALA A 288 -4.73 5.18 17.20
CA ALA A 288 -5.52 3.95 17.27
C ALA A 288 -4.69 2.72 16.85
N THR A 289 -4.78 1.64 17.62
CA THR A 289 -4.23 0.33 17.22
C THR A 289 -4.98 -0.18 15.99
N ARG A 290 -4.24 -0.54 14.94
CA ARG A 290 -4.77 -1.09 13.68
C ARG A 290 -3.83 -2.16 13.15
N ASP A 291 -4.34 -3.07 12.33
CA ASP A 291 -3.53 -4.11 11.72
C ASP A 291 -2.78 -3.60 10.49
N ALA A 292 -1.45 -3.69 10.54
CA ALA A 292 -0.64 -3.75 9.34
C ALA A 292 -0.69 -5.19 8.82
N ALA A 293 -0.95 -5.36 7.54
CA ALA A 293 -1.12 -6.66 6.93
C ALA A 293 -0.24 -6.83 5.69
N PHE A 294 0.22 -8.05 5.50
CA PHE A 294 0.97 -8.52 4.35
C PHE A 294 0.16 -9.61 3.66
N GLU A 295 -0.08 -9.46 2.37
CA GLU A 295 -0.79 -10.40 1.53
C GLU A 295 0.16 -10.96 0.47
N HIS A 296 0.32 -12.28 0.45
CA HIS A 296 1.16 -12.95 -0.53
C HIS A 296 0.64 -12.65 -1.94
N ALA A 297 1.51 -12.17 -2.83
CA ALA A 297 1.10 -11.67 -4.13
C ALA A 297 0.41 -12.74 -4.99
N GLU A 298 0.85 -14.00 -4.90
CA GLU A 298 0.28 -15.12 -5.64
C GLU A 298 -0.86 -15.81 -4.88
N THR A 299 -0.56 -16.41 -3.72
CA THR A 299 -1.52 -17.25 -2.96
C THR A 299 -2.64 -16.48 -2.27
N LYS A 300 -2.52 -15.16 -2.13
CA LYS A 300 -3.46 -14.27 -1.41
C LYS A 300 -3.62 -14.59 0.08
N SER A 301 -2.71 -15.38 0.65
CA SER A 301 -2.65 -15.60 2.09
C SER A 301 -2.28 -14.28 2.79
N VAL A 302 -2.96 -13.97 3.89
CA VAL A 302 -2.76 -12.72 4.64
C VAL A 302 -2.17 -13.01 6.02
N VAL A 303 -1.09 -12.33 6.36
CA VAL A 303 -0.51 -12.25 7.70
C VAL A 303 -0.75 -10.82 8.20
N SER A 304 -1.38 -10.67 9.37
CA SER A 304 -1.59 -9.36 9.99
C SER A 304 -0.96 -9.27 11.36
N MET A 305 -0.55 -8.06 11.73
CA MET A 305 0.07 -7.74 13.00
C MET A 305 -0.50 -6.43 13.56
N PRO A 306 -0.98 -6.43 14.81
CA PRO A 306 -1.53 -5.22 15.42
C PRO A 306 -0.40 -4.21 15.64
N GLN A 307 -0.65 -2.97 15.23
CA GLN A 307 0.27 -1.85 15.39
C GLN A 307 -0.30 -0.85 16.40
N PRO A 308 -0.02 -1.02 17.71
CA PRO A 308 -0.42 -0.06 18.73
C PRO A 308 0.34 1.27 18.62
N ASP A 309 -0.08 2.23 19.44
CA ASP A 309 0.60 3.53 19.56
C ASP A 309 2.07 3.34 19.96
N GLY A 310 2.98 3.95 19.20
CA GLY A 310 4.43 3.85 19.38
C GLY A 310 5.09 2.61 18.77
N CYS A 311 4.31 1.67 18.21
CA CYS A 311 4.87 0.48 17.57
C CYS A 311 5.47 0.78 16.20
N VAL A 312 6.57 0.09 15.89
CA VAL A 312 7.20 0.11 14.58
C VAL A 312 7.12 -1.29 13.97
N TYR A 313 6.79 -1.32 12.68
CA TYR A 313 7.05 -2.48 11.83
C TYR A 313 7.95 -2.04 10.68
N ALA A 314 8.82 -2.94 10.24
CA ALA A 314 9.66 -2.70 9.07
C ALA A 314 9.70 -3.97 8.22
N PHE A 315 10.06 -3.83 6.94
CA PHE A 315 10.19 -4.98 6.06
C PHE A 315 11.27 -4.76 4.99
N SER A 316 11.89 -5.87 4.63
CA SER A 316 13.01 -5.92 3.69
C SER A 316 12.57 -5.99 2.24
N ARG A 317 13.54 -5.81 1.33
CA ARG A 317 13.30 -5.69 -0.11
C ARG A 317 12.53 -6.86 -0.73
N ASP A 318 12.86 -8.11 -0.42
CA ASP A 318 12.24 -9.27 -1.09
C ASP A 318 10.86 -9.52 -0.49
N THR A 319 10.66 -9.23 0.80
CA THR A 319 9.32 -9.14 1.38
C THR A 319 8.44 -8.18 0.58
N ASN A 320 8.95 -7.00 0.20
CA ASN A 320 8.19 -6.04 -0.61
C ASN A 320 7.99 -6.48 -2.07
N VAL A 321 8.69 -7.50 -2.55
CA VAL A 321 8.50 -8.07 -3.90
C VAL A 321 7.49 -9.22 -3.85
N ILE A 322 7.55 -10.06 -2.83
CA ILE A 322 6.72 -11.26 -2.67
C ILE A 322 5.35 -10.92 -2.05
N TRP A 323 5.31 -9.93 -1.15
CA TRP A 323 4.13 -9.57 -0.37
C TRP A 323 3.70 -8.14 -0.65
N ARG A 324 2.40 -7.98 -0.94
CA ARG A 324 1.74 -6.68 -0.89
C ARG A 324 1.44 -6.33 0.55
N HIS A 325 1.43 -5.05 0.91
CA HIS A 325 1.13 -4.63 2.27
C HIS A 325 0.09 -3.52 2.32
N GLY A 326 -0.57 -3.37 3.47
CA GLY A 326 -1.67 -2.43 3.67
C GLY A 326 -2.04 -2.26 5.13
N ILE A 327 -3.00 -1.37 5.39
CA ILE A 327 -3.60 -1.18 6.71
C ILE A 327 -5.06 -1.60 6.58
N LEU A 328 -5.51 -2.58 7.35
CA LEU A 328 -6.86 -3.14 7.26
C LEU A 328 -7.90 -2.22 7.88
N GLN A 329 -9.10 -2.13 7.29
CA GLN A 329 -10.27 -1.47 7.87
C GLN A 329 -10.78 -2.22 9.12
N ASP A 330 -11.14 -1.50 10.19
CA ASP A 330 -11.77 -2.13 11.35
C ASP A 330 -13.27 -2.34 11.13
N VAL A 331 -13.78 -3.44 11.69
CA VAL A 331 -15.22 -3.70 11.81
C VAL A 331 -15.47 -4.24 13.23
N PRO A 332 -16.18 -3.51 14.11
CA PRO A 332 -16.83 -2.21 13.89
C PRO A 332 -15.86 -1.02 13.80
N VAL A 333 -16.30 0.04 13.11
CA VAL A 333 -15.58 1.31 13.04
C VAL A 333 -15.60 2.02 14.40
N ARG A 334 -14.46 2.60 14.76
CA ARG A 334 -14.21 3.40 15.97
C ARG A 334 -13.77 4.79 15.52
N GLN A 335 -14.22 5.81 16.24
CA GLN A 335 -13.89 7.22 15.97
C GLN A 335 -12.53 7.58 16.59
N GLU A 336 -11.50 6.83 16.22
CA GLU A 336 -10.14 6.97 16.73
C GLU A 336 -9.16 7.15 15.56
N GLY A 337 -8.44 8.27 15.54
CA GLY A 337 -7.47 8.55 14.49
C GLY A 337 -6.16 7.77 14.65
N ARG A 338 -5.48 7.53 13.53
CA ARG A 338 -4.16 6.89 13.47
C ARG A 338 -3.25 7.63 12.50
N ILE A 339 -1.97 7.74 12.84
CA ILE A 339 -0.92 8.23 11.95
C ILE A 339 -0.01 7.05 11.60
N SER A 340 0.40 6.96 10.32
CA SER A 340 1.61 6.26 9.93
C SER A 340 2.66 7.26 9.47
N VAL A 341 3.81 7.29 10.14
CA VAL A 341 5.04 7.85 9.56
C VAL A 341 5.77 6.71 8.86
N ILE A 342 6.11 6.90 7.58
CA ILE A 342 6.86 5.92 6.79
C ILE A 342 8.22 6.52 6.44
N ALA A 343 9.27 5.73 6.59
CA ALA A 343 10.61 6.02 6.12
C ALA A 343 11.07 4.90 5.19
N TRP A 344 11.49 5.26 3.97
CA TRP A 344 12.12 4.35 3.03
C TRP A 344 13.60 4.66 2.95
N GLY A 345 14.44 3.64 2.99
CA GLY A 345 15.87 3.86 2.97
C GLY A 345 16.69 2.61 2.71
N TRP A 346 17.98 2.76 3.00
CA TRP A 346 18.97 1.71 2.87
C TRP A 346 19.52 1.31 4.23
N VAL A 347 19.54 0.02 4.52
CA VAL A 347 20.29 -0.58 5.63
C VAL A 347 21.41 -1.47 5.08
N GLU A 348 22.58 -1.39 5.69
CA GLU A 348 23.73 -2.22 5.33
C GLU A 348 23.67 -3.59 6.03
N GLY A 349 24.37 -4.58 5.49
CA GLY A 349 24.53 -5.89 6.13
C GLY A 349 23.30 -6.79 6.11
N MET A 350 22.28 -6.48 5.29
CA MET A 350 21.15 -7.36 5.04
C MET A 350 21.61 -8.61 4.28
N GLU A 351 21.35 -9.78 4.84
CA GLU A 351 21.64 -11.07 4.23
C GLU A 351 20.67 -11.35 3.07
N ASP A 352 21.22 -11.77 1.94
CA ASP A 352 20.45 -12.14 0.75
C ASP A 352 20.03 -13.61 0.86
N ILE A 353 18.74 -13.84 1.13
CA ILE A 353 18.19 -15.18 1.11
C ILE A 353 17.52 -15.34 -0.25
N GLY A 354 18.31 -15.84 -1.21
CA GLY A 354 18.01 -15.86 -2.64
C GLY A 354 16.57 -16.19 -3.03
N SER A 355 16.16 -15.72 -4.20
CA SER A 355 14.83 -15.95 -4.76
C SER A 355 14.52 -17.44 -4.81
N SER A 356 13.37 -17.85 -4.25
CA SER A 356 12.81 -19.18 -4.51
C SER A 356 12.75 -19.35 -6.04
N PRO A 357 13.14 -20.50 -6.61
CA PRO A 357 13.07 -20.69 -8.05
C PRO A 357 11.63 -20.44 -8.49
N VAL A 358 11.46 -19.46 -9.39
CA VAL A 358 10.19 -19.17 -10.03
C VAL A 358 9.77 -20.47 -10.71
N VAL A 359 8.74 -21.13 -10.17
CA VAL A 359 8.14 -22.28 -10.82
C VAL A 359 7.49 -21.73 -12.07
N GLU A 360 8.10 -21.97 -13.23
CA GLU A 360 7.46 -21.69 -14.52
C GLU A 360 6.09 -22.37 -14.51
N ALA A 361 5.03 -21.56 -14.64
CA ALA A 361 3.67 -22.06 -14.69
C ALA A 361 3.50 -22.96 -15.94
N PRO A 362 2.80 -24.09 -15.83
CA PRO A 362 2.60 -25.04 -16.93
C PRO A 362 1.79 -24.49 -18.11
#